data_AF-A0A7X1L4P2-F1
#
_entry.id   AF-A0A7X1L4P2-F1
#
_cell.length_a   1.000
_cell.length_b   1.000
_cell.length_c   1.000
_cell.angle_alpha   90.00
_cell.angle_beta   90.00
_cell.angle_gamma   90.00
#
_symmetry.space_group_name_H-M   'P 1'
#
loop_
_entity.id
_entity.type
_entity.pdbx_description
1 polymer ?
#
loop_
_entity_poly.entity_id
_entity_poly.type
_entity_poly.pdbx_seq_one_letter_code
_entity_poly.pdbx_strand_id
1 'polypeptide(L)'
;MLTAILGGGCSHIDEGTLSQEANQFFNQGNYGAALGKYEQLIANYPAVEDRVLFEMGIVYAYPRNAQKDYRKSLDCFQKIVKDYPDSEYRYDSQMMILQIHNVIIKDQKIAAQQAALETSRQALEGKADEIVALQEKIEALEETVFTLRMESADKVMIEKQARRLSLLSKGEVIKTYKIALGGNPVGPKERQGDNKTPEGTYHIDARNGNSGFHLSLHISYPNEHDKKRAKKLGVSPGGDIMIHGIKNGFSQVGVSHAETDWTEGCIAVTNQEMEEIYKFVPIGTVVEITP
;
A
#
# COMPACT_ATOMS: atom_id res chain seq x y z
N MET A 1 35.75 -75.30 -42.12
CA MET A 1 36.05 -75.40 -40.68
C MET A 1 36.14 -74.01 -40.10
N LEU A 2 35.71 -73.87 -38.84
CA LEU A 2 35.71 -72.63 -38.07
C LEU A 2 37.05 -71.88 -38.10
N THR A 3 36.96 -70.56 -38.08
CA THR A 3 37.84 -69.76 -37.23
C THR A 3 37.06 -68.53 -36.76
N ALA A 4 36.71 -68.54 -35.47
CA ALA A 4 36.25 -67.37 -34.75
C ALA A 4 37.45 -66.45 -34.49
N ILE A 5 37.27 -65.14 -34.71
CA ILE A 5 38.16 -64.10 -34.21
C ILE A 5 37.34 -63.24 -33.27
N LEU A 6 37.61 -63.41 -31.98
CA LEU A 6 37.22 -62.49 -30.91
C LEU A 6 38.07 -61.22 -31.06
N GLY A 7 37.46 -60.15 -31.55
CA GLY A 7 38.04 -58.80 -31.53
C GLY A 7 37.48 -58.01 -30.36
N GLY A 8 38.11 -58.10 -29.20
CA GLY A 8 37.99 -57.10 -28.16
C GLY A 8 38.75 -55.85 -28.60
N GLY A 9 38.02 -54.81 -29.04
CA GLY A 9 38.59 -53.52 -29.39
C GLY A 9 38.21 -52.48 -28.34
N CYS A 10 39.14 -52.17 -27.42
CA CYS A 10 39.06 -50.96 -26.61
C CYS A 10 39.06 -49.76 -27.55
N SER A 11 37.95 -49.02 -27.61
CA SER A 11 37.88 -47.72 -28.26
C SER A 11 38.74 -46.74 -27.46
N HIS A 12 39.98 -46.48 -27.90
CA HIS A 12 40.75 -45.33 -27.43
C HIS A 12 40.03 -44.07 -27.91
N ILE A 13 39.22 -43.48 -27.03
CA ILE A 13 38.58 -42.18 -27.28
C ILE A 13 39.68 -41.13 -27.13
N ASP A 14 39.89 -40.32 -28.16
CA ASP A 14 40.91 -39.28 -28.23
C ASP A 14 40.62 -38.09 -27.28
N GLU A 15 41.66 -37.50 -26.69
CA GLU A 15 41.56 -36.37 -25.75
C GLU A 15 40.83 -35.17 -26.38
N GLY A 16 41.19 -34.82 -27.62
CA GLY A 16 40.60 -33.70 -28.34
C GLY A 16 39.10 -33.88 -28.58
N THR A 17 38.68 -35.13 -28.80
CA THR A 17 37.26 -35.48 -28.96
C THR A 17 36.48 -35.27 -27.66
N LEU A 18 37.01 -35.75 -26.52
CA LEU A 18 36.36 -35.56 -25.22
C LEU A 18 36.27 -34.07 -24.82
N SER A 19 37.31 -33.28 -25.10
CA SER A 19 37.31 -31.84 -24.83
C SER A 19 36.29 -31.10 -25.71
N GLN A 20 36.18 -31.45 -26.99
CA GLN A 20 35.19 -30.87 -27.88
C GLN A 20 33.75 -31.18 -27.44
N GLU A 21 33.50 -32.42 -27.02
CA GLU A 21 32.19 -32.83 -26.50
C GLU A 21 31.83 -32.08 -25.20
N ALA A 22 32.78 -31.95 -24.27
CA ALA A 22 32.56 -31.21 -23.01
C ALA A 22 32.17 -29.74 -23.28
N ASN A 23 32.89 -29.08 -24.19
CA ASN A 23 32.61 -27.71 -24.62
C ASN A 23 31.25 -27.58 -25.31
N GLN A 24 30.89 -28.55 -26.15
CA GLN A 24 29.57 -28.58 -26.77
C GLN A 24 28.46 -28.67 -25.72
N PHE A 25 28.59 -29.57 -24.74
CA PHE A 25 27.60 -29.68 -23.65
C PHE A 25 27.51 -28.41 -22.82
N PHE A 26 28.64 -27.79 -22.50
CA PHE A 26 28.66 -26.51 -21.79
C PHE A 26 27.91 -25.42 -22.55
N ASN A 27 28.18 -25.27 -23.84
CA ASN A 27 27.52 -24.28 -24.70
C ASN A 27 26.02 -24.53 -24.88
N GLN A 28 25.60 -25.79 -24.79
CA GLN A 28 24.18 -26.18 -24.78
C GLN A 28 23.51 -25.95 -23.42
N GLY A 29 24.24 -25.50 -22.40
CA GLY A 29 23.75 -25.35 -21.02
C GLY A 29 23.60 -26.68 -20.28
N ASN A 30 24.10 -27.78 -20.83
CA ASN A 30 24.11 -29.09 -20.20
C ASN A 30 25.39 -29.27 -19.36
N TYR A 31 25.46 -28.50 -18.27
CA TYR A 31 26.65 -28.45 -17.40
C TYR A 31 26.97 -29.79 -16.74
N GLY A 32 25.95 -30.60 -16.41
CA GLY A 32 26.16 -31.94 -15.85
C GLY A 32 26.85 -32.89 -16.82
N ALA A 33 26.43 -32.90 -18.10
CA ALA A 33 27.08 -33.72 -19.13
C ALA A 33 28.50 -33.21 -19.43
N ALA A 34 28.71 -31.89 -19.43
CA ALA A 34 30.05 -31.31 -19.59
C ALA A 34 31.00 -31.77 -18.48
N LEU A 35 30.56 -31.69 -17.21
CA LEU A 35 31.33 -32.17 -16.06
C LEU A 35 31.65 -33.67 -16.15
N GLY A 36 30.69 -34.50 -16.58
CA GLY A 36 30.95 -35.93 -16.78
C GLY A 36 32.00 -36.23 -17.86
N LYS A 37 32.13 -35.37 -18.88
CA LYS A 37 33.21 -35.46 -19.88
C LYS A 37 34.55 -35.00 -19.33
N TYR A 38 34.57 -33.96 -18.51
CA TYR A 38 35.78 -33.52 -17.81
C TYR A 38 36.30 -34.58 -16.82
N GLU A 39 35.42 -35.27 -16.09
CA GLU A 39 35.80 -36.39 -15.22
C GLU A 39 36.47 -37.54 -16.02
N GLN A 40 35.96 -37.85 -17.22
CA GLN A 40 36.58 -38.82 -18.12
C GLN A 40 37.95 -38.37 -18.63
N LEU A 41 38.12 -37.06 -18.89
CA LEU A 41 39.40 -36.50 -19.30
C LEU A 41 40.47 -36.63 -18.22
N ILE A 42 40.17 -36.28 -16.97
CA ILE A 42 41.12 -36.43 -15.85
C ILE A 42 41.51 -37.90 -15.65
N ALA A 43 40.55 -38.82 -15.74
CA ALA A 43 40.80 -40.24 -15.55
C ALA A 43 41.72 -40.86 -16.63
N ASN A 44 41.59 -40.42 -17.88
CA ASN A 44 42.31 -40.99 -19.02
C ASN A 44 43.60 -40.21 -19.39
N TYR A 45 43.67 -38.92 -19.03
CA TYR A 45 44.74 -38.01 -19.44
C TYR A 45 45.20 -37.11 -18.27
N PRO A 46 46.00 -37.64 -17.31
CA PRO A 46 46.47 -36.87 -16.16
C PRO A 46 47.31 -35.63 -16.51
N ALA A 47 47.92 -35.60 -17.69
CA ALA A 47 48.76 -34.49 -18.15
C ALA A 47 47.99 -33.18 -18.41
N VAL A 48 46.67 -33.24 -18.57
CA VAL A 48 45.80 -32.08 -18.80
C VAL A 48 44.89 -31.77 -17.61
N GLU A 49 45.17 -32.38 -16.45
CA GLU A 49 44.31 -32.29 -15.27
C GLU A 49 44.16 -30.84 -14.76
N ASP A 50 45.20 -30.01 -14.82
CA ASP A 50 45.14 -28.61 -14.38
C ASP A 50 44.19 -27.76 -15.23
N ARG A 51 44.25 -27.86 -16.56
CA ARG A 51 43.29 -27.26 -17.49
C ARG A 51 41.87 -27.72 -17.18
N VAL A 52 41.68 -29.03 -17.06
CA VAL A 52 40.34 -29.61 -16.88
C VAL A 52 39.76 -29.23 -15.53
N LEU A 53 40.56 -29.20 -14.47
CA LEU A 53 40.15 -28.65 -13.16
C LEU A 53 39.71 -27.19 -13.28
N PHE A 54 40.41 -26.38 -14.09
CA PHE A 54 40.05 -24.97 -14.26
C PHE A 54 38.68 -24.82 -14.94
N GLU A 55 38.46 -25.58 -16.02
CA GLU A 55 37.19 -25.61 -16.75
C GLU A 55 36.04 -26.13 -15.87
N MET A 56 36.26 -27.21 -15.10
CA MET A 56 35.28 -27.71 -14.12
C MET A 56 34.97 -26.66 -13.05
N GLY A 57 35.99 -25.96 -12.54
CA GLY A 57 35.84 -24.87 -11.59
C GLY A 57 34.93 -23.77 -12.12
N ILE A 58 35.11 -23.37 -13.37
CA ILE A 58 34.24 -22.39 -14.05
C ILE A 58 32.81 -22.92 -14.15
N VAL A 59 32.61 -24.17 -14.59
CA VAL A 59 31.29 -24.78 -14.75
C VAL A 59 30.52 -24.83 -13.43
N TYR A 60 31.20 -25.18 -12.33
CA TYR A 60 30.61 -25.21 -11.00
C TYR A 60 30.25 -23.82 -10.45
N ALA A 61 30.95 -22.75 -10.85
CA ALA A 61 30.61 -21.38 -10.44
C ALA A 61 29.71 -20.64 -11.44
N TYR A 62 29.36 -21.26 -12.57
CA TYR A 62 28.72 -20.54 -13.67
C TYR A 62 27.33 -20.01 -13.28
N PRO A 63 27.04 -18.71 -13.43
CA PRO A 63 25.79 -18.12 -12.93
C PRO A 63 24.51 -18.75 -13.48
N ARG A 64 24.54 -19.20 -14.74
CA ARG A 64 23.40 -19.87 -15.41
C ARG A 64 23.30 -21.36 -15.11
N ASN A 65 24.27 -21.92 -14.39
CA ASN A 65 24.16 -23.30 -13.92
C ASN A 65 23.23 -23.33 -12.70
N ALA A 66 22.04 -23.89 -12.88
CA ALA A 66 21.08 -24.07 -11.79
C ALA A 66 21.61 -25.01 -10.70
N GLN A 67 22.55 -25.89 -11.05
CA GLN A 67 23.24 -26.82 -10.14
C GLN A 67 24.64 -26.32 -9.77
N LYS A 68 24.90 -25.01 -9.86
CA LYS A 68 26.18 -24.42 -9.44
C LYS A 68 26.49 -24.81 -8.00
N ASP A 69 27.76 -25.10 -7.75
CA ASP A 69 28.29 -25.54 -6.48
C ASP A 69 29.62 -24.82 -6.22
N TYR A 70 29.54 -23.70 -5.52
CA TYR A 70 30.70 -22.89 -5.22
C TYR A 70 31.76 -23.62 -4.42
N ARG A 71 31.38 -24.65 -3.64
CA ARG A 71 32.36 -25.46 -2.90
C ARG A 71 33.19 -26.31 -3.85
N LYS A 72 32.53 -27.05 -4.76
CA LYS A 72 33.24 -27.83 -5.78
C LYS A 72 34.09 -26.96 -6.70
N SER A 73 33.60 -25.77 -7.04
CA SER A 73 34.37 -24.79 -7.80
C SER A 73 35.66 -24.36 -7.08
N LEU A 74 35.55 -24.02 -5.79
CA LEU A 74 36.70 -23.68 -4.96
C LEU A 74 37.66 -24.86 -4.82
N ASP A 75 37.16 -26.09 -4.63
CA ASP A 75 38.00 -27.30 -4.54
C ASP A 75 38.86 -27.48 -5.81
N CYS A 76 38.27 -27.28 -7.00
CA CYS A 76 39.00 -27.32 -8.28
C CYS A 76 40.11 -26.28 -8.33
N PHE A 77 39.80 -25.00 -8.08
CA PHE A 77 40.78 -23.92 -8.16
C PHE A 77 41.86 -24.04 -7.07
N GLN A 78 41.50 -24.47 -5.86
CA GLN A 78 42.45 -24.70 -4.77
C GLN A 78 43.43 -25.83 -5.10
N LYS A 79 42.94 -26.91 -5.74
CA LYS A 79 43.78 -28.01 -6.20
C LYS A 79 44.82 -27.53 -7.22
N ILE A 80 44.43 -26.69 -8.19
CA ILE A 80 45.38 -26.07 -9.14
C ILE A 80 46.45 -25.27 -8.41
N VAL A 81 46.04 -24.38 -7.50
CA VAL A 81 46.96 -23.48 -6.78
C VAL A 81 47.98 -24.24 -5.92
N LYS A 82 47.55 -25.37 -5.35
CA LYS A 82 48.33 -26.18 -4.42
C LYS A 82 49.23 -27.20 -5.12
N ASP A 83 48.66 -27.97 -6.06
CA ASP A 83 49.30 -29.17 -6.61
C ASP A 83 50.01 -28.88 -7.94
N TYR A 84 49.70 -27.77 -8.61
CA TYR A 84 50.28 -27.38 -9.91
C TYR A 84 50.91 -25.97 -9.87
N PRO A 85 52.05 -25.79 -9.20
CA PRO A 85 52.67 -24.47 -8.98
C PRO A 85 53.07 -23.75 -10.27
N ASP A 86 53.38 -24.50 -11.34
CA ASP A 86 53.83 -23.98 -12.64
C ASP A 86 52.70 -23.90 -13.70
N SER A 87 51.44 -24.21 -13.32
CA SER A 87 50.31 -24.18 -14.25
C SER A 87 49.99 -22.74 -14.72
N GLU A 88 49.68 -22.59 -16.01
CA GLU A 88 49.22 -21.32 -16.58
C GLU A 88 47.90 -20.83 -15.96
N TYR A 89 47.08 -21.75 -15.45
CA TYR A 89 45.78 -21.46 -14.83
C TYR A 89 45.88 -21.04 -13.36
N ARG A 90 47.08 -21.05 -12.76
CA ARG A 90 47.25 -20.83 -11.33
C ARG A 90 46.82 -19.43 -10.89
N TYR A 91 47.21 -18.39 -11.62
CA TYR A 91 46.87 -17.01 -11.28
C TYR A 91 45.36 -16.75 -11.40
N ASP A 92 44.76 -17.20 -12.49
CA ASP A 92 43.32 -17.06 -12.71
C ASP A 92 42.52 -17.85 -11.66
N SER A 93 43.00 -19.03 -11.25
CA SER A 93 42.40 -19.81 -10.16
C SER A 93 42.39 -19.03 -8.83
N GLN A 94 43.47 -18.31 -8.49
CA GLN A 94 43.50 -17.45 -7.29
C GLN A 94 42.47 -16.33 -7.37
N MET A 95 42.34 -15.70 -8.53
CA MET A 95 41.35 -14.65 -8.75
C MET A 95 39.92 -15.17 -8.68
N MET A 96 39.66 -16.34 -9.26
CA MET A 96 38.36 -17.00 -9.18
C MET A 96 37.97 -17.34 -7.74
N ILE A 97 38.92 -17.83 -6.93
CA ILE A 97 38.68 -18.10 -5.49
C ILE A 97 38.22 -16.82 -4.77
N LEU A 98 38.90 -15.68 -4.99
CA LEU A 98 38.53 -14.40 -4.38
C LEU A 98 37.14 -13.93 -4.85
N GLN A 99 36.84 -14.06 -6.13
CA GLN A 99 35.54 -13.68 -6.69
C GLN A 99 34.41 -14.54 -6.12
N ILE A 100 34.61 -15.86 -6.03
CA ILE A 100 33.62 -16.79 -5.50
C ILE A 100 33.33 -16.50 -4.03
N HIS A 101 34.34 -16.27 -3.20
CA HIS A 101 34.11 -15.88 -1.81
C HIS A 101 33.30 -14.59 -1.69
N ASN A 102 33.60 -13.58 -2.52
CA ASN A 102 32.84 -12.33 -2.54
C ASN A 102 31.37 -12.54 -2.93
N VAL A 103 31.09 -13.43 -3.89
CA VAL A 103 29.71 -13.79 -4.28
C VAL A 103 29.00 -14.48 -3.13
N ILE A 104 29.62 -15.49 -2.50
CA ILE A 104 29.03 -16.23 -1.37
C ILE A 104 28.64 -15.28 -0.23
N ILE A 105 29.54 -14.36 0.15
CA ILE A 105 29.28 -13.39 1.23
C ILE A 105 28.11 -12.47 0.87
N LYS A 106 28.05 -12.00 -0.39
CA LYS A 106 26.94 -11.14 -0.86
C LYS A 106 25.61 -11.90 -0.85
N ASP A 107 25.59 -13.13 -1.36
CA ASP A 107 24.39 -13.96 -1.40
C ASP A 107 23.87 -14.26 0.01
N GLN A 108 24.77 -14.58 0.96
CA GLN A 108 24.41 -14.76 2.37
C GLN A 108 23.81 -13.49 2.99
N LYS A 109 24.41 -12.32 2.69
CA LYS A 109 23.90 -11.03 3.18
C LYS A 109 22.53 -10.71 2.59
N ILE A 110 22.34 -10.95 1.30
CA ILE A 110 21.05 -10.75 0.62
C ILE A 110 19.99 -11.67 1.23
N ALA A 111 20.29 -12.96 1.41
CA ALA A 111 19.36 -13.91 2.02
C ALA A 111 18.97 -13.49 3.45
N ALA A 112 19.94 -13.06 4.27
CA ALA A 112 19.67 -12.57 5.61
C ALA A 112 18.79 -11.30 5.61
N GLN A 113 19.06 -10.37 4.70
CA GLN A 113 18.24 -9.16 4.54
C GLN A 113 16.82 -9.48 4.06
N GLN A 114 16.65 -10.42 3.13
CA GLN A 114 15.35 -10.86 2.64
C GLN A 114 14.53 -11.51 3.76
N ALA A 115 15.15 -12.39 4.57
CA ALA A 115 14.48 -13.01 5.71
C ALA A 115 14.02 -11.96 6.74
N ALA A 116 14.88 -11.00 7.07
CA ALA A 116 14.53 -9.92 8.00
C ALA A 116 13.43 -9.00 7.48
N LEU A 117 13.43 -8.71 6.17
CA LEU A 117 12.39 -7.91 5.52
C LEU A 117 11.04 -8.63 5.57
N GLU A 118 11.02 -9.93 5.30
CA GLU A 118 9.80 -10.74 5.33
C GLU A 118 9.21 -10.81 6.74
N THR A 119 10.04 -11.04 7.77
CA THR A 119 9.58 -10.99 9.18
C THR A 119 9.02 -9.62 9.55
N SER A 120 9.66 -8.54 9.11
CA SER A 120 9.18 -7.18 9.38
C SER A 120 7.85 -6.90 8.70
N ARG A 121 7.67 -7.38 7.46
CA ARG A 121 6.42 -7.24 6.69
C ARG A 121 5.26 -7.96 7.39
N GLN A 122 5.46 -9.21 7.82
CA GLN A 122 4.44 -9.97 8.54
C GLN A 122 4.04 -9.28 9.87
N ALA A 123 5.02 -8.72 10.59
CA ALA A 123 4.74 -7.97 11.81
C ALA A 123 3.95 -6.67 11.54
N LEU A 124 4.21 -5.99 10.42
CA LEU A 124 3.45 -4.81 10.01
C LEU A 124 2.02 -5.15 9.60
N GLU A 125 1.82 -6.24 8.87
CA GLU A 125 0.49 -6.74 8.51
C GLU A 125 -0.33 -7.06 9.78
N GLY A 126 0.24 -7.78 10.75
CA GLY A 126 -0.44 -8.07 12.02
C GLY A 126 -0.80 -6.81 12.83
N LYS A 127 0.06 -5.78 12.82
CA LYS A 127 -0.25 -4.50 13.47
C LYS A 127 -1.33 -3.71 12.74
N ALA A 128 -1.41 -3.80 11.41
CA ALA A 128 -2.45 -3.14 10.64
C ALA A 128 -3.84 -3.71 11.02
N ASP A 129 -3.95 -5.03 11.16
CA ASP A 129 -5.19 -5.68 11.59
C ASP A 129 -5.59 -5.25 13.02
N GLU A 130 -4.62 -5.13 13.93
CA GLU A 130 -4.87 -4.65 15.30
C GLU A 130 -5.36 -3.19 15.32
N ILE A 131 -4.81 -2.32 14.48
CA ILE A 131 -5.25 -0.92 14.34
C ILE A 131 -6.70 -0.87 13.87
N VAL A 132 -7.08 -1.66 12.87
CA VAL A 132 -8.47 -1.72 12.37
C VAL A 132 -9.42 -2.15 13.49
N ALA A 133 -9.07 -3.22 14.21
CA ALA A 133 -9.91 -3.71 15.32
C ALA A 133 -10.02 -2.69 16.47
N LEU A 134 -8.98 -1.92 16.75
CA LEU A 134 -9.02 -0.85 17.75
C LEU A 134 -9.87 0.33 17.28
N GLN A 135 -9.83 0.69 16.00
CA GLN A 135 -10.67 1.74 15.42
C GLN A 135 -12.15 1.41 15.56
N GLU A 136 -12.56 0.18 15.22
CA GLU A 136 -13.96 -0.27 15.38
C GLU A 136 -14.41 -0.21 16.84
N LYS A 137 -13.54 -0.58 17.79
CA LYS A 137 -13.83 -0.48 19.23
C LYS A 137 -13.96 0.95 19.71
N ILE A 138 -13.09 1.85 19.23
CA ILE A 138 -13.17 3.28 19.56
C ILE A 138 -14.49 3.85 19.07
N GLU A 139 -14.88 3.57 17.82
CA GLU A 139 -16.15 4.04 17.25
C GLU A 139 -17.35 3.54 18.07
N ALA A 140 -17.39 2.25 18.43
CA ALA A 140 -18.46 1.69 19.26
C ALA A 140 -18.50 2.32 20.68
N LEU A 141 -17.33 2.61 21.25
CA LEU A 141 -17.24 3.29 22.55
C LEU A 141 -17.69 4.74 22.45
N GLU A 142 -17.33 5.45 21.39
CA GLU A 142 -17.78 6.83 21.13
C GLU A 142 -19.31 6.90 21.00
N GLU A 143 -19.95 5.95 20.31
CA GLU A 143 -21.42 5.85 20.27
C GLU A 143 -22.02 5.59 21.65
N THR A 144 -21.41 4.71 22.43
CA THR A 144 -21.86 4.41 23.79
C THR A 144 -21.75 5.65 24.69
N VAL A 145 -20.62 6.36 24.61
CA VAL A 145 -20.41 7.60 25.36
C VAL A 145 -21.41 8.66 24.93
N PHE A 146 -21.65 8.82 23.63
CA PHE A 146 -22.61 9.79 23.10
C PHE A 146 -24.04 9.51 23.57
N THR A 147 -24.49 8.25 23.54
CA THR A 147 -25.83 7.86 24.00
C THR A 147 -26.03 8.03 25.51
N LEU A 148 -24.96 7.88 26.30
CA LEU A 148 -24.97 8.13 27.75
C LEU A 148 -24.90 9.61 28.12
N ARG A 149 -24.45 10.50 27.21
CA ARG A 149 -24.45 11.94 27.44
C ARG A 149 -25.91 12.42 27.54
N MET A 150 -26.23 13.10 28.63
CA MET A 150 -27.52 13.78 28.82
C MET A 150 -27.48 15.27 28.47
N GLU A 151 -26.29 15.81 28.18
CA GLU A 151 -26.10 17.24 27.93
C GLU A 151 -26.45 17.61 26.48
N SER A 152 -27.25 18.66 26.31
CA SER A 152 -27.51 19.26 24.99
C SER A 152 -26.29 20.00 24.47
N ALA A 153 -26.22 20.15 23.14
CA ALA A 153 -25.22 21.02 22.52
C ALA A 153 -25.54 22.50 22.78
N ASP A 154 -24.53 23.29 23.13
CA ASP A 154 -24.64 24.76 23.20
C ASP A 154 -24.17 25.45 21.91
N LYS A 155 -23.45 24.71 21.05
CA LYS A 155 -22.97 25.18 19.75
C LYS A 155 -22.96 24.08 18.69
N VAL A 156 -23.34 24.45 17.47
CA VAL A 156 -23.13 23.69 16.24
C VAL A 156 -22.04 24.39 15.45
N MET A 157 -20.89 23.74 15.24
CA MET A 157 -19.81 24.23 14.39
C MET A 157 -19.89 23.56 13.02
N ILE A 158 -19.88 24.33 11.95
CA ILE A 158 -19.85 23.83 10.57
C ILE A 158 -18.58 24.37 9.91
N GLU A 159 -17.73 23.46 9.44
CA GLU A 159 -16.50 23.77 8.71
C GLU A 159 -16.67 23.34 7.26
N LYS A 160 -16.77 24.32 6.35
CA LYS A 160 -17.19 24.05 4.98
C LYS A 160 -16.11 23.34 4.18
N GLN A 161 -14.84 23.73 4.33
CA GLN A 161 -13.73 23.01 3.71
C GLN A 161 -13.64 21.55 4.17
N ALA A 162 -13.83 21.32 5.47
CA ALA A 162 -13.76 19.98 6.05
C ALA A 162 -15.03 19.14 5.82
N ARG A 163 -16.13 19.71 5.31
CA ARG A 163 -17.45 19.06 5.19
C ARG A 163 -17.86 18.39 6.49
N ARG A 164 -17.73 19.17 7.56
CA ARG A 164 -17.87 18.68 8.93
C ARG A 164 -18.83 19.54 9.72
N LEU A 165 -19.80 18.89 10.37
CA LEU A 165 -20.63 19.49 11.40
C LEU A 165 -20.26 18.86 12.75
N SER A 166 -19.91 19.67 13.74
CA SER A 166 -19.60 19.22 15.09
C SER A 166 -20.59 19.82 16.08
N LEU A 167 -21.11 18.99 16.98
CA LEU A 167 -21.86 19.43 18.14
C LEU A 167 -20.90 19.65 19.29
N LEU A 168 -21.03 20.78 19.98
CA LEU A 168 -20.21 21.11 21.14
C LEU A 168 -21.08 21.35 22.37
N SER A 169 -20.57 20.94 23.53
CA SER A 169 -21.08 21.30 24.86
C SER A 169 -19.92 21.78 25.71
N LYS A 170 -20.01 22.99 26.28
CA LYS A 170 -18.99 23.61 27.15
C LYS A 170 -17.60 23.65 26.53
N GLY A 171 -17.54 23.80 25.20
CA GLY A 171 -16.29 23.87 24.43
C GLY A 171 -15.71 22.52 24.01
N GLU A 172 -16.29 21.39 24.42
CA GLU A 172 -15.88 20.05 23.99
C GLU A 172 -16.74 19.57 22.82
N VAL A 173 -16.11 18.95 21.82
CA VAL A 173 -16.83 18.27 20.74
C VAL A 173 -17.44 16.99 21.30
N ILE A 174 -18.77 16.87 21.18
CA ILE A 174 -19.53 15.73 21.68
C ILE A 174 -19.90 14.75 20.56
N LYS A 175 -19.98 15.23 19.32
CA LYS A 175 -20.26 14.42 18.13
C LYS A 175 -19.87 15.18 16.86
N THR A 176 -19.51 14.44 15.82
CA THR A 176 -19.14 14.99 14.52
C THR A 176 -19.84 14.20 13.41
N TYR A 177 -20.26 14.91 12.37
CA TYR A 177 -21.01 14.39 11.23
C TYR A 177 -20.38 14.85 9.93
N LYS A 178 -20.41 13.98 8.92
CA LYS A 178 -20.12 14.39 7.53
C LYS A 178 -21.35 15.10 6.98
N ILE A 179 -21.12 16.14 6.17
CA ILE A 179 -22.21 16.95 5.63
C ILE A 179 -22.06 17.17 4.13
N ALA A 180 -23.20 17.35 3.46
CA ALA A 180 -23.26 17.95 2.13
C ALA A 180 -23.76 19.40 2.25
N LEU A 181 -23.16 20.29 1.47
CA LEU A 181 -23.44 21.71 1.48
C LEU A 181 -24.19 22.14 0.21
N GLY A 182 -24.34 23.46 0.06
CA GLY A 182 -24.78 24.06 -1.19
C GLY A 182 -23.84 23.69 -2.35
N GLY A 183 -24.39 23.45 -3.54
CA GLY A 183 -23.62 23.06 -4.73
C GLY A 183 -22.55 24.07 -5.21
N ASN A 184 -22.49 25.26 -4.59
CA ASN A 184 -21.43 26.24 -4.73
C ASN A 184 -20.86 26.60 -3.33
N PRO A 185 -20.12 25.71 -2.66
CA PRO A 185 -19.84 25.86 -1.24
C PRO A 185 -18.77 26.92 -0.94
N VAL A 186 -18.08 27.49 -1.92
CA VAL A 186 -16.93 28.38 -1.66
C VAL A 186 -17.40 29.81 -1.36
N GLY A 187 -17.03 30.34 -0.19
CA GLY A 187 -17.35 31.69 0.27
C GLY A 187 -18.79 31.84 0.79
N PRO A 188 -19.13 33.00 1.38
CA PRO A 188 -20.42 33.23 1.99
C PRO A 188 -21.53 33.31 0.95
N LYS A 189 -22.76 32.94 1.35
CA LYS A 189 -23.98 33.21 0.60
C LYS A 189 -24.17 34.71 0.38
N GLU A 190 -24.43 35.15 -0.84
CA GLU A 190 -24.57 36.57 -1.20
C GLU A 190 -25.96 36.91 -1.73
N ARG A 191 -26.65 35.95 -2.36
CA ARG A 191 -27.97 36.15 -2.94
C ARG A 191 -28.80 34.87 -2.96
N GLN A 192 -30.11 35.01 -3.08
CA GLN A 192 -31.01 33.90 -3.36
C GLN A 192 -30.60 33.18 -4.67
N GLY A 193 -30.54 31.84 -4.63
CA GLY A 193 -30.22 31.00 -5.79
C GLY A 193 -28.74 30.87 -6.16
N ASP A 194 -27.81 31.39 -5.34
CA ASP A 194 -26.36 31.23 -5.57
C ASP A 194 -25.77 29.86 -5.16
N ASN A 195 -26.61 28.98 -4.60
CA ASN A 195 -26.28 27.65 -4.09
C ASN A 195 -25.14 27.64 -3.07
N LYS A 196 -24.92 28.74 -2.36
CA LYS A 196 -23.91 28.82 -1.29
C LYS A 196 -24.54 28.58 0.07
N THR A 197 -23.85 27.81 0.91
CA THR A 197 -24.09 27.79 2.35
C THR A 197 -23.48 29.05 2.99
N PRO A 198 -24.21 29.77 3.86
CA PRO A 198 -23.72 31.00 4.47
C PRO A 198 -22.46 30.80 5.33
N GLU A 199 -21.77 31.89 5.66
CA GLU A 199 -20.64 31.90 6.61
C GLU A 199 -20.88 33.00 7.63
N GLY A 200 -20.68 32.70 8.91
CA GLY A 200 -20.95 33.61 10.02
C GLY A 200 -21.60 32.91 11.20
N THR A 201 -22.12 33.72 12.13
CA THR A 201 -22.80 33.24 13.35
C THR A 201 -24.31 33.41 13.22
N TYR A 202 -25.03 32.35 13.55
CA TYR A 202 -26.49 32.21 13.55
C TYR A 202 -26.93 31.49 14.83
N HIS A 203 -28.22 31.22 14.94
CA HIS A 203 -28.78 30.36 15.98
C HIS A 203 -29.92 29.53 15.41
N ILE A 204 -30.19 28.39 16.04
CA ILE A 204 -31.39 27.60 15.74
C ILE A 204 -32.62 28.34 16.26
N ASP A 205 -33.55 28.70 15.40
CA ASP A 205 -34.75 29.48 15.73
C ASP A 205 -36.06 28.73 15.48
N ALA A 206 -36.05 27.68 14.66
CA ALA A 206 -37.21 26.82 14.45
C ALA A 206 -36.83 25.35 14.23
N ARG A 207 -37.81 24.48 14.48
CA ARG A 207 -37.71 23.02 14.37
C ARG A 207 -38.90 22.50 13.57
N ASN A 208 -38.67 21.61 12.62
CA ASN A 208 -39.72 21.05 11.80
C ASN A 208 -39.62 19.52 11.75
N GLY A 209 -40.60 18.85 12.36
CA GLY A 209 -40.74 17.40 12.37
C GLY A 209 -41.54 16.82 11.19
N ASN A 210 -42.08 17.67 10.32
CA ASN A 210 -42.89 17.28 9.16
C ASN A 210 -42.39 18.01 7.90
N SER A 211 -41.09 17.96 7.64
CA SER A 211 -40.49 18.55 6.45
C SER A 211 -40.63 17.64 5.21
N GLY A 212 -40.41 18.20 4.01
CA GLY A 212 -40.21 17.41 2.79
C GLY A 212 -38.90 16.60 2.78
N PHE A 213 -38.07 16.85 3.80
CA PHE A 213 -36.90 16.08 4.22
C PHE A 213 -37.24 15.44 5.57
N HIS A 214 -36.49 14.42 6.00
CA HIS A 214 -36.80 13.67 7.22
C HIS A 214 -37.14 14.54 8.46
N LEU A 215 -36.16 15.25 9.01
CA LEU A 215 -36.32 16.28 10.05
C LEU A 215 -35.49 17.51 9.63
N SER A 216 -35.83 18.69 10.15
CA SER A 216 -35.03 19.89 9.90
C SER A 216 -35.02 20.91 11.05
N LEU A 217 -33.90 21.63 11.16
CA LEU A 217 -33.68 22.77 12.03
C LEU A 217 -33.41 24.01 11.18
N HIS A 218 -34.17 25.08 11.37
CA HIS A 218 -33.90 26.36 10.72
C HIS A 218 -32.80 27.11 11.46
N ILE A 219 -31.89 27.74 10.71
CA ILE A 219 -30.91 28.69 11.25
C ILE A 219 -31.37 30.11 10.94
N SER A 220 -31.07 31.06 11.81
CA SER A 220 -31.47 32.47 11.69
C SER A 220 -30.77 33.29 10.59
N TYR A 221 -30.38 32.65 9.49
CA TYR A 221 -29.96 33.32 8.26
C TYR A 221 -31.17 33.99 7.58
N PRO A 222 -31.03 35.23 7.06
CA PRO A 222 -29.83 36.07 7.05
C PRO A 222 -29.67 36.90 8.33
N ASN A 223 -28.44 37.05 8.81
CA ASN A 223 -28.11 37.97 9.89
C ASN A 223 -27.92 39.42 9.37
N GLU A 224 -27.63 40.37 10.26
CA GLU A 224 -27.46 41.78 9.88
C GLU A 224 -26.29 42.04 8.92
N HIS A 225 -25.21 41.26 9.00
CA HIS A 225 -24.09 41.37 8.04
C HIS A 225 -24.51 40.88 6.65
N ASP A 226 -25.27 39.79 6.58
CA ASP A 226 -25.80 39.22 5.35
C ASP A 226 -26.77 40.19 4.66
N LYS A 227 -27.72 40.75 5.43
CA LYS A 227 -28.67 41.76 4.93
C LYS A 227 -27.95 43.01 4.40
N LYS A 228 -26.92 43.50 5.11
CA LYS A 228 -26.12 44.65 4.65
C LYS A 228 -25.37 44.34 3.36
N ARG A 229 -24.76 43.16 3.25
CA ARG A 229 -24.06 42.70 2.03
C ARG A 229 -25.02 42.62 0.85
N ALA A 230 -26.17 41.96 1.01
CA ALA A 230 -27.17 41.83 -0.03
C ALA A 230 -27.77 43.19 -0.46
N LYS A 231 -28.04 44.09 0.51
CA LYS A 231 -28.49 45.46 0.24
C LYS A 231 -27.49 46.25 -0.60
N LYS A 232 -26.18 46.15 -0.30
CA LYS A 232 -25.12 46.81 -1.07
C LYS A 232 -25.06 46.30 -2.52
N LEU A 233 -25.37 45.02 -2.72
CA LEU A 233 -25.40 44.38 -4.04
C LEU A 233 -26.73 44.58 -4.79
N GLY A 234 -27.76 45.13 -4.14
CA GLY A 234 -29.10 45.31 -4.74
C GLY A 234 -29.84 43.99 -4.98
N VAL A 235 -29.56 42.97 -4.17
CA VAL A 235 -30.13 41.61 -4.31
C VAL A 235 -30.86 41.16 -3.04
N SER A 236 -31.74 40.16 -3.16
CA SER A 236 -32.30 39.46 -2.01
C SER A 236 -31.27 38.47 -1.44
N PRO A 237 -31.01 38.45 -0.12
CA PRO A 237 -30.14 37.43 0.50
C PRO A 237 -30.76 36.02 0.46
N GLY A 238 -32.06 35.90 0.21
CA GLY A 238 -32.82 34.67 0.41
C GLY A 238 -33.09 34.39 1.91
N GLY A 239 -33.34 33.14 2.24
CA GLY A 239 -33.67 32.64 3.58
C GLY A 239 -33.67 31.11 3.60
N ASP A 240 -34.40 30.53 4.55
CA ASP A 240 -34.69 29.09 4.65
C ASP A 240 -33.45 28.18 4.59
N ILE A 241 -32.39 28.58 5.30
CA ILE A 241 -31.21 27.73 5.46
C ILE A 241 -31.47 26.78 6.62
N MET A 242 -31.43 25.48 6.31
CA MET A 242 -31.76 24.43 7.27
C MET A 242 -30.57 23.49 7.46
N ILE A 243 -30.49 22.88 8.64
CA ILE A 243 -29.82 21.60 8.85
C ILE A 243 -30.90 20.53 8.71
N HIS A 244 -30.75 19.57 7.80
CA HIS A 244 -31.80 18.59 7.51
C HIS A 244 -31.28 17.20 7.15
N GLY A 245 -32.14 16.19 7.31
CA GLY A 245 -31.88 14.83 6.84
C GLY A 245 -32.06 14.67 5.32
N ILE A 246 -32.17 13.45 4.84
CA ILE A 246 -32.33 13.17 3.41
C ILE A 246 -33.77 13.44 2.96
N LYS A 247 -33.93 13.78 1.67
CA LYS A 247 -35.24 13.98 1.03
C LYS A 247 -36.10 12.74 1.21
N ASN A 248 -37.39 12.93 1.52
CA ASN A 248 -38.31 11.82 1.70
C ASN A 248 -38.37 10.95 0.43
N GLY A 249 -38.29 9.63 0.61
CA GLY A 249 -38.19 8.65 -0.48
C GLY A 249 -36.77 8.33 -0.96
N PHE A 250 -35.74 9.05 -0.49
CA PHE A 250 -34.33 8.85 -0.88
C PHE A 250 -33.42 8.43 0.28
N SER A 251 -33.98 7.98 1.41
CA SER A 251 -33.20 7.61 2.60
C SER A 251 -32.15 6.51 2.36
N GLN A 252 -32.35 5.68 1.33
CA GLN A 252 -31.42 4.61 0.94
C GLN A 252 -30.04 5.13 0.51
N VAL A 253 -29.91 6.41 0.13
CA VAL A 253 -28.61 7.02 -0.18
C VAL A 253 -27.68 7.01 1.03
N GLY A 254 -28.24 7.09 2.25
CA GLY A 254 -27.48 6.95 3.49
C GLY A 254 -26.20 7.79 3.51
N VAL A 255 -25.11 7.19 3.97
CA VAL A 255 -23.78 7.83 4.11
C VAL A 255 -23.19 8.37 2.81
N SER A 256 -23.60 7.83 1.65
CA SER A 256 -23.12 8.32 0.34
C SER A 256 -23.67 9.70 -0.01
N HIS A 257 -24.62 10.25 0.76
CA HIS A 257 -25.16 11.60 0.52
C HIS A 257 -24.09 12.71 0.58
N ALA A 258 -22.99 12.47 1.29
CA ALA A 258 -21.91 13.43 1.53
C ALA A 258 -20.75 13.30 0.51
N GLU A 259 -20.88 12.44 -0.50
CA GLU A 259 -19.86 12.29 -1.56
C GLU A 259 -19.85 13.50 -2.53
N THR A 260 -20.90 14.31 -2.56
CA THR A 260 -21.00 15.52 -3.39
C THR A 260 -21.88 16.57 -2.70
N ASP A 261 -21.60 17.85 -2.92
CA ASP A 261 -22.43 18.96 -2.45
C ASP A 261 -23.63 19.17 -3.39
N TRP A 262 -24.86 19.12 -2.85
CA TRP A 262 -26.08 19.06 -3.67
C TRP A 262 -27.22 19.97 -3.20
N THR A 263 -27.10 20.63 -2.05
CA THR A 263 -28.17 21.49 -1.56
C THR A 263 -28.17 22.84 -2.30
N GLU A 264 -29.17 23.68 -2.03
CA GLU A 264 -29.23 25.07 -2.52
C GLU A 264 -28.66 26.08 -1.49
N GLY A 265 -28.01 25.57 -0.44
CA GLY A 265 -27.42 26.35 0.66
C GLY A 265 -27.62 25.74 2.04
N CYS A 266 -28.52 24.78 2.18
CA CYS A 266 -28.71 24.01 3.40
C CYS A 266 -27.52 23.11 3.74
N ILE A 267 -27.55 22.53 4.93
CA ILE A 267 -26.59 21.56 5.44
C ILE A 267 -27.32 20.23 5.57
N ALA A 268 -26.93 19.23 4.78
CA ALA A 268 -27.56 17.93 4.78
C ALA A 268 -26.71 16.91 5.54
N VAL A 269 -27.38 16.05 6.31
CA VAL A 269 -26.86 14.86 7.02
C VAL A 269 -27.73 13.64 6.67
N THR A 270 -27.35 12.44 7.11
CA THR A 270 -28.24 11.29 7.04
C THR A 270 -29.46 11.44 7.96
N ASN A 271 -30.49 10.61 7.77
CA ASN A 271 -31.68 10.65 8.64
C ASN A 271 -31.34 10.32 10.09
N GLN A 272 -30.55 9.27 10.32
CA GLN A 272 -30.13 8.84 11.65
C GLN A 272 -29.36 9.95 12.38
N GLU A 273 -28.38 10.55 11.71
CA GLU A 273 -27.63 11.69 12.28
C GLU A 273 -28.54 12.89 12.53
N MET A 274 -29.53 13.14 11.67
CA MET A 274 -30.51 14.20 11.88
C MET A 274 -31.38 13.95 13.11
N GLU A 275 -31.79 12.71 13.40
CA GLU A 275 -32.54 12.37 14.61
C GLU A 275 -31.72 12.68 15.88
N GLU A 276 -30.43 12.37 15.86
CA GLU A 276 -29.49 12.72 16.94
C GLU A 276 -29.35 14.24 17.09
N ILE A 277 -29.03 14.95 16.01
CA ILE A 277 -28.91 16.41 16.00
C ILE A 277 -30.22 17.04 16.52
N TYR A 278 -31.38 16.57 16.05
CA TYR A 278 -32.67 17.05 16.49
C TYR A 278 -32.83 16.84 18.00
N LYS A 279 -32.47 15.68 18.54
CA LYS A 279 -32.55 15.41 19.98
C LYS A 279 -31.64 16.32 20.81
N PHE A 280 -30.41 16.57 20.37
CA PHE A 280 -29.37 17.24 21.17
C PHE A 280 -29.25 18.75 20.96
N VAL A 281 -29.83 19.32 19.90
CA VAL A 281 -29.69 20.73 19.54
C VAL A 281 -30.99 21.51 19.84
N PRO A 282 -31.12 22.18 21.01
CA PRO A 282 -32.30 22.98 21.35
C PRO A 282 -32.41 24.27 20.51
N ILE A 283 -33.60 24.88 20.52
CA ILE A 283 -33.78 26.25 20.01
C ILE A 283 -32.89 27.20 20.83
N GLY A 284 -32.25 28.15 20.14
CA GLY A 284 -31.28 29.09 20.70
C GLY A 284 -29.82 28.64 20.61
N THR A 285 -29.55 27.37 20.22
CA THR A 285 -28.18 26.88 20.03
C THR A 285 -27.44 27.72 19.00
N VAL A 286 -26.22 28.15 19.32
CA VAL A 286 -25.39 28.95 18.40
C VAL A 286 -24.96 28.07 17.23
N VAL A 287 -25.07 28.58 16.01
CA VAL A 287 -24.52 27.93 14.81
C VAL A 287 -23.41 28.81 14.27
N GLU A 288 -22.19 28.29 14.22
CA GLU A 288 -21.05 28.98 13.60
C GLU A 288 -20.66 28.24 12.33
N ILE A 289 -20.66 28.96 11.21
CA ILE A 289 -20.30 28.41 9.90
C ILE A 289 -19.04 29.10 9.42
N THR A 290 -17.99 28.31 9.24
CA THR A 290 -16.64 28.73 8.88
C THR A 290 -16.24 28.22 7.50
N PRO A 291 -15.28 28.87 6.81
CA PRO A 291 -14.85 28.51 5.45
C PRO A 291 -14.37 27.07 5.25
#